data_AF-A0A1Q6QMR7-F1
#
_entry.id   AF-A0A1Q6QMR7-F1
#
_cell.length_a   1.000
_cell.length_b   1.000
_cell.length_c   1.000
_cell.angle_alpha   90.00
_cell.angle_beta   90.00
_cell.angle_gamma   90.00
#
_symmetry.space_group_name_H-M   'P 1'
#
loop_
_entity.id
_entity.type
_entity.pdbx_description
1 polymer ?
#
loop_
_entity_poly.entity_id
_entity_poly.type
_entity_poly.pdbx_seq_one_letter_code
_entity_poly.pdbx_strand_id
1 'polypeptide(L)'
;MVDRLAPLLEPWVQRAQLLAEQWEQLFSKTSVAEFLRNRTQIQRETIGSVQMALRYFSPVGGPVRILEPAGDVRLHIGLAVSVTAESQENMQSLIEWEYDALRLLSSPDRVKMLQAMMTEYQSRLDLVQRLGLHSGSVFRDLNSMYNARLLMREVIDGKNCYRTNLPVVRDLFRHVLDVLTEASEQESRSNGETSL
;
A
#
# COMPACT_ATOMS: atom_id res chain seq x y z
N MET A 1 -7.16 -39.49 -4.56
CA MET A 1 -7.71 -38.12 -4.41
C MET A 1 -6.82 -37.09 -5.11
N VAL A 2 -5.50 -37.21 -4.98
CA VAL A 2 -4.50 -36.34 -5.66
C VAL A 2 -4.59 -36.43 -7.19
N ASP A 3 -4.87 -37.61 -7.77
CA ASP A 3 -4.91 -37.82 -9.24
C ASP A 3 -6.08 -37.12 -9.95
N ARG A 4 -7.14 -36.76 -9.22
CA ARG A 4 -8.26 -35.98 -9.77
C ARG A 4 -8.04 -34.47 -9.68
N LEU A 5 -7.13 -34.05 -8.80
CA LEU A 5 -6.85 -32.64 -8.54
C LEU A 5 -5.89 -32.06 -9.58
N ALA A 6 -4.89 -32.85 -10.01
CA ALA A 6 -3.91 -32.43 -11.01
C ALA A 6 -4.53 -31.85 -12.31
N PRO A 7 -5.45 -32.55 -13.02
CA PRO A 7 -6.04 -31.99 -14.24
C PRO A 7 -6.93 -30.77 -13.99
N LEU A 8 -7.49 -30.63 -12.77
CA LEU A 8 -8.30 -29.46 -12.40
C LEU A 8 -7.45 -28.23 -12.08
N LEU A 9 -6.20 -28.44 -11.66
CA LEU A 9 -5.24 -27.38 -11.36
C LEU A 9 -4.41 -26.97 -12.58
N GLU A 10 -4.33 -27.81 -13.62
CA GLU A 10 -3.52 -27.58 -14.82
C GLU A 10 -3.71 -26.18 -15.44
N PRO A 11 -4.94 -25.65 -15.64
CA PRO A 11 -5.12 -24.30 -16.19
C PRO A 11 -4.58 -23.20 -15.26
N TRP A 12 -4.63 -23.44 -13.95
CA TRP A 12 -4.11 -22.53 -12.95
C TRP A 12 -2.58 -22.58 -12.88
N VAL A 13 -1.99 -23.77 -13.01
CA VAL A 13 -0.54 -23.98 -13.08
C VAL A 13 0.05 -23.27 -14.30
N GLN A 14 -0.56 -23.42 -15.47
CA GLN A 14 -0.12 -22.73 -16.69
C GLN A 14 -0.20 -21.20 -16.55
N ARG A 15 -1.30 -20.70 -15.96
CA ARG A 15 -1.45 -19.26 -15.66
C ARG A 15 -0.43 -18.76 -14.64
N ALA A 16 -0.11 -19.57 -13.63
CA ALA A 16 0.91 -19.25 -12.64
C ALA A 16 2.32 -19.22 -13.24
N GLN A 17 2.64 -20.12 -14.17
CA GLN A 17 3.94 -20.17 -14.84
C GLN A 17 4.20 -18.88 -15.62
N LEU A 18 3.25 -18.44 -16.45
CA LEU A 18 3.35 -17.18 -17.18
C LEU A 18 3.51 -15.99 -16.22
N LEU A 19 2.75 -15.98 -15.13
CA LEU A 19 2.83 -14.91 -14.13
C LEU A 19 4.19 -14.92 -13.41
N ALA A 20 4.76 -16.09 -13.13
CA ALA A 20 6.08 -16.22 -12.51
C ALA A 20 7.18 -15.64 -13.43
N GLU A 21 7.14 -15.97 -14.72
CA GLU A 21 8.07 -15.43 -15.72
C GLU A 21 7.98 -13.89 -15.82
N GLN A 22 6.76 -13.35 -15.77
CA GLN A 22 6.55 -11.90 -15.75
C GLN A 22 7.16 -11.25 -14.49
N TRP A 23 6.96 -11.86 -13.31
CA TRP A 23 7.56 -11.38 -12.07
C TRP A 23 9.09 -11.43 -12.10
N GLU A 24 9.68 -12.52 -12.60
CA GLU A 24 11.13 -12.65 -12.78
C GLU A 24 11.68 -11.57 -13.73
N GLN A 25 10.99 -11.31 -14.84
CA GLN A 25 11.35 -10.23 -15.76
C GLN A 25 11.29 -8.86 -15.09
N LEU A 26 10.30 -8.58 -14.23
CA LEU A 26 10.24 -7.33 -13.48
C LEU A 26 11.44 -7.20 -12.53
N PHE A 27 11.74 -8.22 -11.72
CA PHE A 27 12.86 -8.17 -10.76
C PHE A 27 14.24 -8.17 -11.40
N SER A 28 14.37 -8.61 -12.65
CA SER A 28 15.61 -8.41 -13.42
C SER A 28 15.86 -6.95 -13.82
N LYS A 29 14.82 -6.12 -13.82
CA LYS A 29 14.86 -4.72 -14.25
C LYS A 29 14.69 -3.72 -13.10
N THR A 30 14.07 -4.13 -12.00
CA THR A 30 13.70 -3.28 -10.86
C THR A 30 14.34 -3.79 -9.58
N SER A 31 14.84 -2.89 -8.73
CA SER A 31 15.34 -3.25 -7.40
C SER A 31 14.21 -3.81 -6.53
N VAL A 32 14.45 -4.92 -5.82
CA VAL A 32 13.43 -5.50 -4.94
C VAL A 32 13.05 -4.55 -3.80
N ALA A 33 13.98 -3.73 -3.31
CA ALA A 33 13.71 -2.72 -2.30
C ALA A 33 12.75 -1.65 -2.83
N GLU A 34 12.94 -1.24 -4.08
CA GLU A 34 12.05 -0.32 -4.76
C GLU A 34 10.67 -0.92 -5.00
N PHE A 35 10.60 -2.18 -5.43
CA PHE A 35 9.33 -2.90 -5.56
C PHE A 35 8.57 -2.96 -4.22
N LEU A 36 9.23 -3.38 -3.13
CA LEU A 36 8.59 -3.47 -1.82
C LEU A 36 8.13 -2.11 -1.32
N ARG A 37 8.93 -1.05 -1.50
CA ARG A 37 8.53 0.32 -1.15
C ARG A 37 7.29 0.77 -1.91
N ASN A 38 7.22 0.46 -3.21
CA ASN A 38 6.15 0.95 -4.08
C ASN A 38 4.85 0.13 -3.93
N ARG A 39 4.95 -1.17 -3.65
CA ARG A 39 3.79 -2.09 -3.61
C ARG A 39 3.37 -2.50 -2.20
N THR A 40 4.19 -2.23 -1.19
CA THR A 40 3.95 -2.63 0.20
C THR A 40 4.31 -1.47 1.14
N GLN A 41 3.96 -1.58 2.43
CA GLN A 41 4.38 -0.58 3.42
C GLN A 41 5.81 -0.81 3.95
N ILE A 42 6.57 -1.73 3.34
CA ILE A 42 7.90 -2.12 3.82
C ILE A 42 8.94 -1.15 3.29
N GLN A 43 9.63 -0.47 4.20
CA GLN A 43 10.74 0.42 3.91
C GLN A 43 11.99 -0.10 4.62
N ARG A 44 12.82 -0.87 3.91
CA ARG A 44 14.12 -1.36 4.37
C ARG A 44 15.20 -1.00 3.37
N GLU A 45 16.33 -0.51 3.88
CA GLU A 45 17.51 -0.16 3.06
C GLU A 45 18.29 -1.41 2.63
N THR A 46 18.29 -2.45 3.46
CA THR A 46 18.96 -3.73 3.19
C THR A 46 17.96 -4.88 3.19
N ILE A 47 17.95 -5.61 2.08
CA ILE A 47 17.18 -6.84 1.87
C ILE A 47 18.19 -7.94 1.57
N GLY A 48 18.14 -9.03 2.35
CA GLY A 48 19.04 -10.18 2.17
C GLY A 48 18.70 -10.95 0.90
N SER A 49 17.59 -11.69 0.94
CA SER A 49 17.04 -12.43 -0.19
C SER A 49 15.53 -12.26 -0.29
N VAL A 50 14.98 -12.49 -1.49
CA VAL A 50 13.53 -12.44 -1.71
C VAL A 50 13.06 -13.77 -2.27
N GLN A 51 12.05 -14.35 -1.61
CA GLN A 51 11.35 -15.53 -2.06
C GLN A 51 9.90 -15.19 -2.32
N MET A 52 9.42 -15.50 -3.51
CA MET A 52 8.06 -15.26 -3.93
C MET A 52 7.36 -16.59 -4.21
N ALA A 53 6.15 -16.74 -3.67
CA ALA A 53 5.29 -17.88 -3.94
C ALA A 53 3.96 -17.41 -4.53
N LEU A 54 3.57 -17.97 -5.67
CA LEU A 54 2.25 -17.72 -6.25
C LEU A 54 1.18 -18.55 -5.54
N ARG A 55 0.04 -17.93 -5.25
CA ARG A 55 -1.09 -18.55 -4.55
C ARG A 55 -2.30 -18.67 -5.47
N TYR A 56 -2.75 -19.91 -5.61
CA TYR A 56 -3.99 -20.26 -6.34
C TYR A 56 -5.25 -19.88 -5.56
N PHE A 57 -5.22 -20.06 -4.25
CA PHE A 57 -6.35 -19.76 -3.35
C PHE A 57 -6.15 -18.39 -2.69
N SER A 58 -7.25 -17.64 -2.55
CA SER A 58 -7.23 -16.22 -2.16
C SER A 58 -6.41 -15.37 -3.14
N PRO A 59 -6.92 -15.20 -4.38
CA PRO A 59 -6.15 -14.66 -5.52
C PRO A 59 -5.86 -13.16 -5.42
N VAL A 60 -6.44 -12.46 -4.44
CA VAL A 60 -6.26 -11.02 -4.20
C VAL A 60 -5.24 -10.79 -3.08
N GLY A 61 -4.38 -9.79 -3.27
CA GLY A 61 -3.40 -9.33 -2.29
C GLY A 61 -2.19 -10.25 -2.12
N GLY A 62 -1.27 -9.82 -1.26
CA GLY A 62 -0.06 -10.58 -0.97
C GLY A 62 0.50 -10.33 0.43
N PRO A 63 0.34 -11.27 1.37
CA PRO A 63 0.99 -11.14 2.67
C PRO A 63 2.50 -11.21 2.49
N VAL A 64 3.21 -10.31 3.16
CA VAL A 64 4.67 -10.23 3.17
C VAL A 64 5.17 -10.45 4.58
N ARG A 65 6.24 -11.23 4.71
CA ARG A 65 6.94 -11.46 5.96
C ARG A 65 8.41 -11.12 5.76
N ILE A 66 8.98 -10.43 6.73
CA ILE A 66 10.42 -10.18 6.82
C ILE A 66 10.98 -11.09 7.91
N LEU A 67 12.05 -11.80 7.60
CA LEU A 67 12.77 -12.66 8.54
C LEU A 67 14.01 -11.93 9.03
N GLU A 68 13.99 -11.59 10.31
CA GLU A 68 15.11 -10.98 11.01
C GLU A 68 16.12 -12.05 11.47
N PRO A 69 17.42 -11.72 11.61
CA PRO A 69 18.05 -10.41 11.37
C PRO A 69 18.55 -10.21 9.92
N ALA A 70 18.53 -11.25 9.09
CA ALA A 70 19.09 -11.22 7.72
C ALA A 70 18.29 -10.32 6.76
N GLY A 71 17.05 -9.98 7.10
CA GLY A 71 16.18 -9.17 6.25
C GLY A 71 15.66 -9.92 5.02
N ASP A 72 15.51 -11.24 5.13
CA ASP A 72 14.95 -12.05 4.04
C ASP A 72 13.45 -11.82 3.93
N VAL A 73 12.98 -11.55 2.72
CA VAL A 73 11.58 -11.23 2.44
C VAL A 73 10.90 -12.43 1.81
N ARG A 74 9.82 -12.90 2.43
CA ARG A 74 8.92 -13.91 1.86
C ARG A 74 7.61 -13.24 1.46
N LEU A 75 7.33 -13.24 0.17
CA LEU A 75 6.08 -12.76 -0.40
C LEU A 75 5.23 -13.93 -0.86
N HIS A 76 3.94 -13.84 -0.57
CA HIS A 76 2.95 -14.63 -1.29
C HIS A 76 2.15 -13.70 -2.19
N ILE A 77 2.01 -14.01 -3.48
CA ILE A 77 1.26 -13.19 -4.43
C ILE A 77 0.10 -14.01 -4.98
N GLY A 78 -1.12 -13.48 -4.88
CA GLY A 78 -2.29 -14.11 -5.50
C GLY A 78 -2.28 -13.96 -7.02
N LEU A 79 -2.84 -14.93 -7.76
CA LEU A 79 -2.82 -14.93 -9.22
C LEU A 79 -3.58 -13.77 -9.91
N ALA A 80 -4.39 -12.99 -9.17
CA ALA A 80 -5.06 -11.81 -9.72
C ALA A 80 -4.22 -10.52 -9.57
N VAL A 81 -3.05 -10.57 -8.93
CA VAL A 81 -2.17 -9.41 -8.80
C VAL A 81 -1.38 -9.24 -10.09
N SER A 82 -1.65 -8.16 -10.82
CA SER A 82 -0.96 -7.86 -12.07
C SER A 82 0.51 -7.48 -11.85
N VAL A 83 1.40 -8.01 -12.69
CA VAL A 83 2.83 -7.66 -12.69
C VAL A 83 3.04 -6.24 -13.19
N THR A 84 2.25 -5.81 -14.17
CA THR A 84 2.31 -4.47 -14.78
C THR A 84 1.42 -3.45 -14.10
N ALA A 85 0.70 -3.82 -13.04
CA ALA A 85 0.12 -2.83 -12.12
C ALA A 85 1.23 -2.14 -11.30
N GLU A 86 2.28 -1.65 -11.97
CA GLU A 86 2.70 -0.28 -11.69
C GLU A 86 1.41 0.52 -11.54
N SER A 87 1.33 1.31 -10.50
CA SER A 87 0.32 2.34 -10.29
C SER A 87 0.20 3.25 -11.51
N GLN A 88 -0.43 2.73 -12.57
CA GLN A 88 -0.76 3.32 -13.86
C GLN A 88 -2.22 2.95 -14.22
N GLU A 89 -3.00 2.42 -13.28
CA GLU A 89 -4.46 2.52 -13.36
C GLU A 89 -4.82 4.00 -13.13
N ASN A 90 -4.90 4.74 -14.24
CA ASN A 90 -5.31 6.15 -14.39
C ASN A 90 -4.69 7.14 -13.39
N MET A 91 -3.54 7.75 -13.74
CA MET A 91 -3.15 9.05 -13.15
C MET A 91 -4.19 10.17 -13.39
N GLN A 92 -5.18 9.91 -14.24
CA GLN A 92 -6.29 10.80 -14.53
C GLN A 92 -7.40 10.78 -13.45
N SER A 93 -7.37 9.86 -12.49
CA SER A 93 -8.39 9.76 -11.45
C SER A 93 -7.91 9.07 -10.18
N LEU A 94 -8.37 9.55 -9.03
CA LEU A 94 -8.15 8.85 -7.75
C LEU A 94 -8.83 7.48 -7.73
N ILE A 95 -8.23 6.53 -7.03
CA ILE A 95 -8.77 5.18 -6.82
C ILE A 95 -9.44 5.05 -5.43
N GLU A 96 -10.25 4.00 -5.24
CA GLU A 96 -11.17 3.88 -4.09
C GLU A 96 -10.50 4.09 -2.72
N TRP A 97 -9.32 3.50 -2.51
CA TRP A 97 -8.62 3.63 -1.22
C TRP A 97 -8.13 5.07 -0.96
N GLU A 98 -7.86 5.86 -2.00
CA GLU A 98 -7.44 7.25 -1.89
C GLU A 98 -8.60 8.14 -1.47
N TYR A 99 -9.80 7.90 -2.00
CA TYR A 99 -11.02 8.55 -1.52
C TYR A 99 -11.28 8.25 -0.04
N ASP A 100 -11.11 7.00 0.38
CA ASP A 100 -11.25 6.61 1.78
C ASP A 100 -10.21 7.30 2.67
N ALA A 101 -8.95 7.36 2.22
CA ALA A 101 -7.89 8.06 2.92
C ALA A 101 -8.21 9.56 3.06
N LEU A 102 -8.61 10.23 1.98
CA LEU A 102 -8.98 11.65 1.99
C LEU A 102 -10.18 11.93 2.89
N ARG A 103 -11.19 11.04 2.87
CA ARG A 103 -12.34 11.13 3.78
C ARG A 103 -11.91 11.04 5.24
N LEU A 104 -10.94 10.18 5.57
CA LEU A 104 -10.38 10.15 6.93
C LEU A 104 -9.64 11.45 7.25
N LEU A 105 -8.85 12.00 6.33
CA LEU A 105 -8.07 13.23 6.51
C LEU A 105 -8.94 14.50 6.64
N SER A 106 -10.23 14.44 6.30
CA SER A 106 -11.17 15.54 6.56
C SER A 106 -11.40 15.84 8.06
N SER A 107 -10.99 14.93 8.96
CA SER A 107 -11.13 15.11 10.41
C SER A 107 -9.93 15.84 11.04
N PRO A 108 -10.13 16.99 11.71
CA PRO A 108 -9.05 17.71 12.37
C PRO A 108 -8.30 16.89 13.43
N ASP A 109 -9.02 16.05 14.19
CA ASP A 109 -8.42 15.22 15.22
C ASP A 109 -7.52 14.14 14.62
N ARG A 110 -7.92 13.54 13.49
CA ARG A 110 -7.07 12.59 12.76
C ARG A 110 -5.82 13.25 12.18
N VAL A 111 -5.93 14.47 11.66
CA VAL A 111 -4.77 15.24 11.19
C VAL A 111 -3.82 15.54 12.35
N LYS A 112 -4.33 15.95 13.52
CA LYS A 112 -3.51 16.14 14.73
C LYS A 112 -2.82 14.86 15.19
N MET A 113 -3.51 13.71 15.09
CA MET A 113 -2.92 12.40 15.37
C MET A 113 -1.77 12.09 14.40
N LEU A 114 -1.95 12.32 13.10
CA LEU A 114 -0.88 12.15 12.11
C LEU A 114 0.31 13.05 12.40
N GLN A 115 0.07 14.32 12.77
CA GLN A 115 1.13 15.26 13.16
C GLN A 115 1.90 14.78 14.40
N ALA A 116 1.19 14.30 15.43
CA ALA A 116 1.79 13.78 16.65
C ALA A 116 2.67 12.53 16.41
N MET A 117 2.37 11.77 15.36
CA MET A 117 3.04 10.53 14.97
C MET A 117 4.01 10.69 13.79
N MET A 118 4.39 11.91 13.39
CA MET A 118 5.23 12.11 12.20
C MET A 118 6.63 11.51 12.33
N THR A 119 7.25 11.64 13.50
CA THR A 119 8.67 11.29 13.70
C THR A 119 8.84 9.97 14.43
N GLU A 120 7.97 9.68 15.40
CA GLU A 120 8.13 8.57 16.35
C GLU A 120 6.86 7.72 16.44
N TYR A 121 7.05 6.46 16.83
CA TYR A 121 5.95 5.58 17.18
C TYR A 121 5.29 6.04 18.48
N GLN A 122 3.96 6.12 18.49
CA GLN A 122 3.16 6.53 19.65
C GLN A 122 2.08 5.49 19.92
N SER A 123 1.87 5.14 21.18
CA SER A 123 0.77 4.29 21.59
C SER A 123 -0.55 5.09 21.67
N ARG A 124 -1.66 4.37 21.77
CA ARG A 124 -2.98 4.98 22.03
C ARG A 124 -2.97 5.90 23.25
N LEU A 125 -2.30 5.49 24.34
CA LEU A 125 -2.30 6.26 25.59
C LEU A 125 -1.51 7.55 25.43
N ASP A 126 -0.38 7.50 24.72
CA ASP A 126 0.44 8.69 24.43
C ASP A 126 -0.37 9.74 23.67
N LEU A 127 -1.15 9.31 22.67
CA LEU A 127 -2.01 10.21 21.90
C LEU A 127 -3.18 10.78 22.70
N VAL A 128 -3.82 9.96 23.55
CA VAL A 128 -4.89 10.43 24.45
C VAL A 128 -4.37 11.51 25.37
N GLN A 129 -3.20 11.30 25.99
CA GLN A 129 -2.61 12.25 26.92
C GLN A 129 -2.12 13.51 26.20
N ARG A 130 -1.41 13.36 25.07
CA ARG A 130 -0.81 14.47 24.33
C ARG A 130 -1.83 15.37 23.66
N LEU A 131 -2.90 14.80 23.12
CA LEU A 131 -3.90 15.54 22.33
C LEU A 131 -5.18 15.83 23.09
N GLY A 132 -5.35 15.29 24.30
CA GLY A 132 -6.58 15.45 25.11
C GLY A 132 -7.80 14.80 24.46
N LEU A 133 -7.61 13.80 23.59
CA LEU A 133 -8.69 13.16 22.84
C LEU A 133 -9.32 12.00 23.61
N HIS A 134 -10.60 11.74 23.35
CA HIS A 134 -11.31 10.61 23.96
C HIS A 134 -10.72 9.27 23.50
N SER A 135 -10.33 8.44 24.48
CA SER A 135 -9.66 7.15 24.28
C SER A 135 -10.35 6.20 23.30
N GLY A 136 -11.69 6.10 23.37
CA GLY A 136 -12.46 5.25 22.45
C GLY A 136 -12.45 5.76 21.00
N SER A 137 -12.36 7.08 20.81
CA SER A 137 -12.27 7.70 19.49
C SER A 137 -10.88 7.48 18.91
N VAL A 138 -9.82 7.74 19.70
CA VAL A 138 -8.42 7.48 19.32
C VAL A 138 -8.22 6.03 18.88
N PHE A 139 -8.75 5.05 19.61
CA PHE A 139 -8.66 3.64 19.21
C PHE A 139 -9.29 3.36 17.84
N ARG A 140 -10.49 3.90 17.61
CA ARG A 140 -11.22 3.71 16.34
C ARG A 140 -10.46 4.38 15.19
N ASP A 141 -10.00 5.60 15.41
CA ASP A 141 -9.30 6.40 14.41
C ASP A 141 -7.94 5.80 14.05
N LEU A 142 -7.19 5.28 15.03
CA LEU A 142 -5.94 4.54 14.77
C LEU A 142 -6.19 3.31 13.88
N ASN A 143 -7.22 2.53 14.16
CA ASN A 143 -7.54 1.35 13.34
C ASN A 143 -7.97 1.76 11.92
N SER A 144 -8.84 2.76 11.77
CA SER A 144 -9.26 3.20 10.43
C SER A 144 -8.12 3.79 9.62
N MET A 145 -7.27 4.62 10.24
CA MET A 145 -6.12 5.22 9.54
C MET A 145 -5.04 4.19 9.20
N TYR A 146 -4.82 3.20 10.07
CA TYR A 146 -3.93 2.07 9.77
C TYR A 146 -4.44 1.24 8.58
N ASN A 147 -5.73 0.90 8.57
CA ASN A 147 -6.34 0.15 7.47
C ASN A 147 -6.32 0.95 6.15
N ALA A 148 -6.45 2.27 6.23
CA ALA A 148 -6.28 3.19 5.09
C ALA A 148 -4.82 3.49 4.74
N ARG A 149 -3.84 2.76 5.30
CA ARG A 149 -2.40 2.85 5.01
C ARG A 149 -1.73 4.17 5.41
N LEU A 150 -2.45 5.07 6.08
CA LEU A 150 -1.94 6.35 6.58
C LEU A 150 -0.98 6.16 7.76
N LEU A 151 -1.04 5.01 8.44
CA LEU A 151 -0.18 4.67 9.58
C LEU A 151 0.58 3.37 9.33
N MET A 152 1.79 3.30 9.88
CA MET A 152 2.52 2.07 10.16
C MET A 152 2.27 1.65 11.60
N ARG A 153 2.41 0.35 11.91
CA ARG A 153 2.19 -0.21 13.25
C ARG A 153 3.32 -1.16 13.62
N GLU A 154 3.83 -0.99 14.84
CA GLU A 154 4.75 -1.91 15.49
C GLU A 154 4.26 -2.30 16.89
N VAL A 155 4.80 -3.39 17.43
CA VAL A 155 4.57 -3.79 18.82
C VAL A 155 5.82 -3.42 19.61
N ILE A 156 5.72 -2.42 20.49
CA ILE A 156 6.80 -1.94 21.36
C ILE A 156 6.37 -2.18 22.80
N ASP A 157 7.18 -2.91 23.57
CA ASP A 157 6.86 -3.31 24.95
C ASP A 157 5.47 -3.93 25.12
N GLY A 158 5.08 -4.78 24.17
CA GLY A 158 3.78 -5.47 24.16
C GLY A 158 2.58 -4.57 23.81
N LYS A 159 2.81 -3.31 23.41
CA LYS A 159 1.77 -2.35 23.02
C LYS A 159 1.84 -2.06 21.53
N ASN A 160 0.68 -1.93 20.90
CA ASN A 160 0.60 -1.41 19.53
C ASN A 160 0.95 0.09 19.55
N CYS A 161 2.01 0.45 18.82
CA CYS A 161 2.43 1.81 18.61
C CYS A 161 2.38 2.13 17.11
N TYR A 162 2.07 3.37 16.79
CA TYR A 162 1.76 3.81 15.44
C TYR A 162 2.63 5.00 15.04
N ARG A 163 3.04 5.03 13.78
CA ARG A 163 3.75 6.15 13.15
C ARG A 163 3.07 6.54 11.86
N THR A 164 3.09 7.80 11.50
CA THR A 164 2.58 8.27 10.22
C THR A 164 3.39 7.66 9.07
N ASN A 165 2.70 7.06 8.11
CA ASN A 165 3.30 6.57 6.88
C ASN A 165 3.52 7.75 5.91
N LEU A 166 4.50 8.60 6.25
CA LEU A 166 4.74 9.86 5.56
C LEU A 166 4.95 9.72 4.04
N PRO A 167 5.62 8.67 3.53
CA PRO A 167 5.71 8.44 2.08
C PRO A 167 4.34 8.25 1.42
N VAL A 168 3.49 7.37 1.96
CA VAL A 168 2.13 7.16 1.42
C VAL A 168 1.29 8.42 1.49
N VAL A 169 1.37 9.18 2.58
CA VAL A 169 0.65 10.46 2.70
C VAL A 169 1.14 11.46 1.63
N ARG A 170 2.45 11.55 1.42
CA ARG A 170 3.03 12.43 0.39
C ARG A 170 2.60 12.02 -1.02
N ASP A 171 2.60 10.72 -1.30
CA ASP A 171 2.23 10.20 -2.62
C ASP A 171 0.73 10.41 -2.88
N LEU A 172 -0.13 10.22 -1.88
CA LEU A 172 -1.55 10.54 -1.95
C LEU A 172 -1.78 12.02 -2.34
N PHE A 173 -1.14 12.95 -1.64
CA PHE A 173 -1.30 14.37 -1.95
C PHE A 173 -0.68 14.77 -3.29
N ARG A 174 0.41 14.13 -3.71
CA ARG A 174 0.98 14.33 -5.05
C ARG A 174 -0.02 13.90 -6.12
N HIS A 175 -0.58 12.69 -6.00
CA HIS A 175 -1.53 12.18 -6.99
C HIS A 175 -2.80 13.02 -7.06
N VAL A 176 -3.31 13.51 -5.92
CA VAL A 176 -4.42 14.49 -5.90
C VAL A 176 -4.08 15.74 -6.70
N LEU A 177 -2.87 16.29 -6.55
CA LEU A 177 -2.43 17.45 -7.31
C LEU A 177 -2.33 17.12 -8.80
N ASP A 178 -1.72 16.00 -9.16
CA ASP A 178 -1.55 15.56 -10.54
C ASP A 178 -2.92 15.48 -11.26
N VAL A 179 -3.90 14.78 -10.66
CA VAL A 179 -5.29 14.66 -11.18
C VAL A 179 -5.95 16.03 -11.39
N LEU A 180 -5.82 16.93 -10.41
CA LEU A 180 -6.43 18.26 -10.49
C LEU A 180 -5.76 19.15 -11.56
N THR A 181 -4.46 19.01 -11.74
CA THR A 181 -3.71 19.76 -12.77
C THR A 181 -3.99 19.24 -14.17
N GLU A 182 -4.06 17.92 -14.38
CA GLU A 182 -4.41 17.32 -15.67
C GLU A 182 -5.82 17.71 -16.12
N ALA A 183 -6.78 17.78 -15.19
CA ALA A 183 -8.13 18.26 -15.47
C ALA A 183 -8.14 19.71 -16.00
N SER A 184 -7.31 20.59 -15.40
CA SER A 184 -7.21 22.00 -15.81
C SER A 184 -6.59 22.21 -17.20
N GLU A 185 -5.65 21.34 -17.59
CA GLU A 185 -5.00 21.39 -18.90
C GLU A 185 -5.91 20.89 -20.02
N GLN A 186 -6.76 19.90 -19.74
CA GLN A 186 -7.75 19.37 -20.68
C GLN A 186 -8.87 20.39 -20.97
N GLU A 187 -9.37 21.08 -19.95
CA GLU A 187 -10.34 22.18 -20.12
C GLU A 187 -9.78 23.34 -20.96
N SER A 188 -8.50 23.67 -20.77
CA SER A 188 -7.83 24.74 -21.53
C SER A 188 -7.66 24.41 -23.01
N ARG A 189 -7.40 23.14 -23.35
CA ARG A 189 -7.29 22.67 -24.74
C ARG A 189 -8.66 22.61 -25.43
N SER A 190 -9.70 22.15 -24.74
CA SER A 190 -11.07 22.11 -25.28
C SER A 190 -11.62 23.51 -25.59
N ASN A 191 -11.30 24.52 -24.77
CA ASN A 191 -11.78 25.89 -24.99
C ASN A 191 -11.04 26.63 -26.13
N GLY A 192 -9.81 26.22 -26.43
CA GLY A 192 -9.02 26.76 -27.53
C GLY A 192 -9.48 26.31 -28.92
N GLU A 193 -10.07 25.12 -29.04
CA GLU A 193 -10.57 24.59 -30.32
C GLU A 193 -11.95 25.14 -30.72
N THR A 194 -12.72 25.70 -29.79
CA THR A 194 -14.02 26.34 -30.06
C THR A 194 -13.94 27.81 -30.50
N SER A 195 -12.74 28.38 -30.68
CA SER A 195 -12.55 29.79 -31.08
C SER A 195 -12.03 29.99 -32.52
N LEU A 196 -12.25 29.01 -33.42
CA LEU A 196 -11.97 29.13 -34.86
C LEU A 196 -13.23 29.03 -35.69
#